data_AF-A0A538DFF2-F1
#
_entry.id   AF-A0A538DFF2-F1
#
_cell.length_a   1.000
_cell.length_b   1.000
_cell.length_c   1.000
_cell.angle_alpha   90.00
_cell.angle_beta   90.00
_cell.angle_gamma   90.00
#
_symmetry.space_group_name_H-M   'P 1'
#
loop_
_entity.id
_entity.type
_entity.pdbx_description
1 polymer ?
#
loop_
_entity_poly.entity_id
_entity_poly.type
_entity_poly.pdbx_seq_one_letter_code
_entity_poly.pdbx_strand_id
1 'polypeptide(L)'
;MVDALSIKFKLKKGWVGFPYLFTGPWGMIYNINSFKKAPDANAFNINPGSDAGVGPFRLKSYKPKELIEFERNPGYWRGADNVYLDGLKFVFIGDPQATYDAVKTGTLQFGFVRDTGPFNDAVKNKFYTVYMPSPQGSIINMNAGPEITCAANSTVPACAGQAAGAKVTSGPTTVWPRRIRRPTPTCPCSTRKCRDRHTTSRRRRTISPRRRQRRATTARSA
;
A
#
# COMPACT_ATOMS: atom_id res chain seq x y z
N MET A 1 35.16 13.81 23.23
CA MET A 1 34.66 14.88 22.34
C MET A 1 34.14 14.22 21.07
N VAL A 2 33.22 14.86 20.36
CA VAL A 2 32.76 14.41 19.04
C VAL A 2 33.55 15.23 18.02
N ASP A 3 34.36 14.58 17.18
CA ASP A 3 35.15 15.20 16.11
C ASP A 3 34.39 15.28 14.78
N ALA A 4 35.02 15.79 13.73
CA ALA A 4 34.42 15.99 12.41
C ALA A 4 33.95 14.69 11.70
N LEU A 5 34.45 13.52 12.12
CA LEU A 5 34.11 12.20 11.57
C LEU A 5 33.37 11.31 12.58
N SER A 6 33.08 11.83 13.77
CA SER A 6 32.37 11.13 14.83
C SER A 6 30.96 11.69 14.98
N ILE A 7 29.97 10.81 15.20
CA ILE A 7 28.59 11.23 15.54
C ILE A 7 28.13 10.42 16.74
N LYS A 8 27.58 11.09 17.76
CA LYS A 8 27.08 10.47 18.99
C LYS A 8 25.57 10.62 19.10
N PHE A 9 24.85 9.49 19.08
CA PHE A 9 23.40 9.45 19.28
C PHE A 9 23.05 9.07 20.72
N LYS A 10 22.09 9.77 21.33
CA LYS A 10 21.52 9.44 22.65
C LYS A 10 20.06 9.07 22.47
N LEU A 11 19.75 7.78 22.59
CA LEU A 11 18.38 7.27 22.42
C LEU A 11 17.59 7.36 23.74
N LYS A 12 16.27 7.56 23.64
CA LYS A 12 15.36 7.56 24.80
C LYS A 12 15.15 6.16 25.40
N LYS A 13 15.23 5.11 24.58
CA LYS A 13 15.08 3.70 24.94
C LYS A 13 16.05 2.85 24.11
N GLY A 14 16.43 1.68 24.61
CA GLY A 14 17.21 0.70 23.83
C GLY A 14 16.40 0.21 22.64
N TRP A 15 16.93 0.39 21.42
CA TRP A 15 16.25 -0.01 20.20
C TRP A 15 17.23 -0.66 19.22
N VAL A 16 17.05 -1.97 18.99
CA VAL A 16 17.93 -2.78 18.13
C VAL A 16 17.82 -2.39 16.66
N GLY A 17 16.66 -1.89 16.22
CA GLY A 17 16.44 -1.45 14.85
C GLY A 17 17.05 -0.09 14.51
N PHE A 18 17.70 0.59 15.47
CA PHE A 18 18.24 1.93 15.24
C PHE A 18 19.27 1.99 14.09
N PRO A 19 20.25 1.07 13.99
CA PRO A 19 21.19 1.09 12.86
C PRO A 19 20.53 0.90 11.50
N TYR A 20 19.41 0.18 11.45
CA TYR A 20 18.66 -0.08 10.21
C TYR A 20 18.03 1.19 9.62
N LEU A 21 17.79 2.23 10.43
CA LEU A 21 17.32 3.51 9.89
C LEU A 21 18.32 4.12 8.90
N PHE A 22 19.61 3.92 9.11
CA PHE A 22 20.66 4.49 8.27
C PHE A 22 20.83 3.79 6.92
N THR A 23 20.28 2.58 6.77
CA THR A 23 20.32 1.84 5.50
C THR A 23 19.13 2.18 4.60
N GLY A 24 18.11 2.87 5.11
CA GLY A 24 16.91 3.26 4.37
C GLY A 24 16.94 4.70 3.87
N PRO A 25 15.85 5.17 3.22
CA PRO A 25 15.71 6.54 2.73
C PRO A 25 15.93 7.61 3.81
N TRP A 26 15.56 7.30 5.05
CA TRP A 26 15.72 8.19 6.21
C TRP A 26 17.17 8.39 6.64
N GLY A 27 18.07 7.49 6.22
CA GLY A 27 19.50 7.55 6.50
C GLY A 27 20.32 8.29 5.45
N MET A 28 19.69 8.72 4.35
CA MET A 28 20.40 9.35 3.25
C MET A 28 20.94 10.72 3.66
N ILE A 29 22.22 10.94 3.40
CA ILE A 29 22.90 12.20 3.68
C ILE A 29 22.85 13.06 2.43
N TYR A 30 22.39 14.30 2.60
CA TYR A 30 22.35 15.31 1.55
C TYR A 30 23.25 16.50 1.89
N ASN A 31 23.61 17.26 0.86
CA ASN A 31 24.41 18.46 1.01
C ASN A 31 23.56 19.61 1.56
N ILE A 32 23.91 20.09 2.76
CA ILE A 32 23.20 21.19 3.42
C ILE A 32 23.24 22.49 2.63
N ASN A 33 24.30 22.74 1.86
CA ASN A 33 24.42 23.95 1.05
C ASN A 33 23.45 23.92 -0.13
N SER A 34 23.23 22.74 -0.73
CA SER A 34 22.23 22.55 -1.78
C SER A 34 20.81 22.71 -1.23
N PHE A 35 20.55 22.18 -0.02
CA PHE A 35 19.26 22.35 0.65
C PHE A 35 18.95 23.82 0.97
N LYS A 36 19.93 24.58 1.49
CA LYS A 36 19.76 26.02 1.80
C LYS A 36 19.50 26.89 0.56
N LYS A 37 19.92 26.45 -0.63
CA LYS A 37 19.65 27.15 -1.89
C LYS A 37 18.23 26.89 -2.41
N ALA A 38 17.59 25.81 -1.98
CA ALA A 38 16.23 25.50 -2.40
C ALA A 38 15.23 26.44 -1.70
N PRO A 39 14.15 26.85 -2.40
CA PRO A 39 13.14 27.75 -1.82
C PRO A 39 12.36 27.09 -0.68
N ASP A 40 12.13 25.78 -0.76
CA ASP A 40 11.50 24.99 0.29
C ASP A 40 11.89 23.50 0.20
N ALA A 41 11.49 22.72 1.21
CA ALA A 41 11.80 21.30 1.30
C ALA A 41 11.14 20.46 0.19
N ASN A 42 9.95 20.85 -0.29
CA ASN A 42 9.27 20.14 -1.38
C ASN A 42 9.96 20.39 -2.72
N ALA A 43 10.40 21.62 -2.98
CA ALA A 43 11.19 21.97 -4.15
C ALA A 43 12.50 21.17 -4.20
N PHE A 44 13.18 21.06 -3.05
CA PHE A 44 14.36 20.19 -2.93
C PHE A 44 14.03 18.72 -3.18
N ASN A 45 12.92 18.20 -2.65
CA ASN A 45 12.51 16.81 -2.86
C ASN A 45 12.20 16.49 -4.33
N ILE A 46 11.70 17.47 -5.10
CA ILE A 46 11.34 17.30 -6.50
C ILE A 46 12.57 17.44 -7.40
N ASN A 47 13.38 18.47 -7.18
CA ASN A 47 14.61 18.71 -7.93
C ASN A 47 15.73 19.17 -6.98
N PRO A 48 16.50 18.23 -6.43
CA PRO A 48 17.52 18.55 -5.44
C PRO A 48 18.77 19.18 -6.07
N GLY A 49 18.92 19.12 -7.40
CA GLY A 49 20.10 19.59 -8.13
C GLY A 49 21.25 18.57 -8.15
N SER A 50 22.30 18.89 -8.93
CA SER A 50 23.43 18.00 -9.21
C SER A 50 24.29 17.67 -7.98
N ASP A 51 24.41 18.61 -7.04
CA ASP A 51 25.30 18.50 -5.87
C ASP A 51 24.58 18.15 -4.57
N ALA A 52 23.35 17.64 -4.64
CA ALA A 52 22.58 17.32 -3.45
C ALA A 52 22.97 16.00 -2.78
N GLY A 53 23.38 15.00 -3.56
CA GLY A 53 23.73 13.67 -3.06
C GLY A 53 25.23 13.43 -3.04
N VAL A 54 25.66 12.48 -2.20
CA VAL A 54 27.04 11.98 -2.12
C VAL A 54 27.23 10.61 -2.81
N GLY A 55 26.24 10.21 -3.61
CA GLY A 55 26.22 8.93 -4.31
C GLY A 55 27.15 8.88 -5.54
N PRO A 56 27.21 7.71 -6.22
CA PRO A 56 28.03 7.50 -7.42
C PRO A 56 27.53 8.25 -8.66
N PHE A 57 26.29 8.74 -8.64
CA PHE A 57 25.69 9.50 -9.74
C PHE A 57 25.14 10.84 -9.25
N ARG A 58 25.25 11.87 -10.09
CA ARG A 58 24.69 13.22 -9.89
C ARG A 58 23.52 13.45 -10.84
N LEU A 59 22.55 14.24 -10.40
CA LEU A 59 21.41 14.62 -11.22
C LEU A 59 21.88 15.58 -12.32
N LYS A 60 21.73 15.18 -13.58
CA LYS A 60 22.06 15.99 -14.76
C LYS A 60 20.86 16.79 -15.24
N SER A 61 19.71 16.13 -15.37
CA SER A 61 18.48 16.75 -15.85
C SER A 61 17.26 16.09 -15.22
N TYR A 62 16.29 16.89 -14.85
CA TYR A 62 15.01 16.43 -14.31
C TYR A 62 13.87 17.07 -15.10
N LYS A 63 13.13 16.24 -15.83
CA LYS A 63 11.91 16.61 -16.54
C LYS A 63 10.74 15.82 -15.92
N PRO A 64 9.87 16.47 -15.14
CA PRO A 64 8.74 15.80 -14.48
C PRO A 64 7.91 14.97 -15.46
N LYS A 65 7.61 13.71 -15.11
CA LYS A 65 6.80 12.76 -15.89
C LYS A 65 7.33 12.41 -17.29
N GLU A 66 8.56 12.79 -17.62
CA GLU A 66 9.18 12.47 -18.91
C GLU A 66 10.47 11.70 -18.67
N LEU A 67 11.41 12.33 -17.96
CA LEU A 67 12.79 11.88 -17.98
C LEU A 67 13.59 12.36 -16.76
N ILE A 68 14.40 11.46 -16.21
CA ILE A 68 15.43 11.80 -15.23
C ILE A 68 16.77 11.28 -15.75
N GLU A 69 17.73 12.18 -15.92
CA GLU A 69 19.07 11.85 -16.35
C GLU A 69 20.06 12.07 -15.21
N PHE A 70 20.94 11.10 -15.04
CA PHE A 70 22.05 11.14 -14.10
C PHE A 70 23.36 10.93 -14.84
N GLU A 71 24.41 11.55 -14.33
CA GLU A 71 25.78 11.40 -14.80
C GLU A 71 26.68 10.89 -13.69
N ARG A 72 27.79 10.24 -14.04
CA ARG A 72 28.77 9.74 -13.07
C ARG A 72 29.32 10.87 -12.21
N ASN A 73 29.41 10.65 -10.91
CA ASN A 73 30.02 11.58 -9.95
C ASN A 73 31.56 11.39 -9.92
N PRO A 74 32.37 12.32 -10.44
CA PRO A 74 33.83 12.20 -10.39
C PRO A 74 34.37 12.28 -8.96
N GLY A 75 33.65 12.94 -8.04
CA GLY A 75 34.00 13.08 -6.63
C GLY A 75 33.42 11.98 -5.73
N TYR A 76 33.07 10.82 -6.27
CA TYR A 76 32.54 9.73 -5.45
C TYR A 76 33.61 9.19 -4.50
N TRP A 77 33.25 9.05 -3.22
CA TRP A 77 34.21 8.71 -2.15
C TRP A 77 34.87 7.33 -2.30
N ARG A 78 34.24 6.39 -3.03
CA ARG A 78 34.87 5.10 -3.39
C ARG A 78 35.66 5.15 -4.70
N GLY A 79 35.88 6.33 -5.27
CA GLY A 79 36.51 6.51 -6.58
C GLY A 79 35.52 6.37 -7.74
N ALA A 80 35.61 7.27 -8.71
CA ALA A 80 34.76 7.27 -9.90
C ALA A 80 35.06 6.10 -10.86
N ASP A 81 36.26 5.53 -10.80
CA ASP A 81 36.68 4.39 -11.63
C ASP A 81 35.98 3.08 -11.23
N ASN A 82 35.47 3.01 -9.99
CA ASN A 82 34.68 1.88 -9.51
C ASN A 82 33.21 1.93 -9.97
N VAL A 83 32.83 2.97 -10.70
CA VAL A 83 31.49 3.11 -11.29
C VAL A 83 31.62 2.77 -12.77
N TYR A 84 31.06 1.62 -13.21
CA TYR A 84 31.20 1.18 -14.59
C TYR A 84 30.32 1.95 -15.59
N LEU A 85 29.30 2.66 -15.11
CA LEU A 85 28.33 3.36 -15.95
C LEU A 85 28.68 4.85 -16.04
N ASP A 86 28.55 5.42 -17.23
CA ASP A 86 28.76 6.86 -17.45
C ASP A 86 27.56 7.71 -17.01
N GLY A 87 26.37 7.11 -17.01
CA GLY A 87 25.14 7.77 -16.59
C GLY A 87 23.96 6.81 -16.55
N LEU A 88 22.85 7.29 -15.99
CA LEU A 88 21.58 6.56 -15.93
C LEU A 88 20.48 7.43 -16.52
N LYS A 89 19.63 6.82 -17.33
CA LYS A 89 18.50 7.49 -17.97
C LYS A 89 17.21 6.78 -17.57
N PHE A 90 16.40 7.42 -16.73
CA PHE A 90 15.10 6.91 -16.32
C PHE A 90 14.01 7.58 -17.14
N VAL A 91 13.40 6.81 -18.04
CA VAL A 91 12.27 7.26 -18.87
C VAL A 91 10.98 6.87 -18.16
N PHE A 92 10.04 7.82 -18.05
CA PHE A 92 8.73 7.53 -17.49
C PHE A 92 7.79 7.01 -18.58
N ILE A 93 7.39 5.74 -18.47
CA ILE A 93 6.36 5.13 -19.31
C ILE A 93 5.23 4.69 -18.38
N GLY A 94 4.05 5.30 -18.52
CA GLY A 94 2.91 5.04 -17.64
C GLY A 94 2.21 3.70 -17.89
N ASP A 95 2.37 3.13 -19.08
CA ASP A 95 1.75 1.87 -19.46
C ASP A 95 2.73 0.68 -19.29
N PRO A 96 2.35 -0.36 -18.50
CA PRO A 96 3.19 -1.53 -18.25
C PRO A 96 3.49 -2.35 -19.50
N GLN A 97 2.53 -2.44 -20.44
CA GLN A 97 2.71 -3.19 -21.68
C GLN A 97 3.67 -2.45 -22.62
N ALA A 98 3.52 -1.14 -22.75
CA ALA A 98 4.44 -0.28 -23.50
C ALA A 98 5.86 -0.32 -22.92
N THR A 99 6.00 -0.43 -21.60
CA THR A 99 7.31 -0.61 -20.94
C THR A 99 7.95 -1.94 -21.36
N TYR A 100 7.16 -3.02 -21.40
CA TYR A 100 7.64 -4.33 -21.86
C TYR A 100 8.05 -4.30 -23.33
N ASP A 101 7.26 -3.68 -24.20
CA ASP A 101 7.57 -3.55 -25.63
C ASP A 101 8.81 -2.67 -25.86
N ALA A 102 9.02 -1.63 -25.05
CA ALA A 102 10.21 -0.79 -25.10
C ALA A 102 11.49 -1.56 -24.69
N VAL A 103 11.39 -2.50 -23.74
CA VAL A 103 12.50 -3.41 -23.41
C VAL A 103 12.74 -4.41 -24.55
N LYS A 104 11.67 -4.97 -25.11
CA LYS A 104 11.75 -5.94 -26.22
C LYS A 104 12.37 -5.36 -27.49
N THR A 105 12.09 -4.10 -27.78
CA THR A 105 12.66 -3.36 -28.93
C THR A 105 14.07 -2.84 -28.68
N GLY A 106 14.61 -2.99 -27.47
CA GLY A 106 15.95 -2.50 -27.10
C GLY A 106 16.03 -1.00 -26.82
N THR A 107 14.90 -0.30 -26.86
CA THR A 107 14.81 1.12 -26.47
C THR A 107 15.16 1.30 -24.98
N LEU A 108 14.74 0.36 -24.13
CA LEU A 108 15.10 0.29 -22.71
C LEU A 108 15.96 -0.94 -22.44
N GLN A 109 17.01 -0.79 -21.63
CA GLN A 109 17.83 -1.92 -21.18
C GLN A 109 17.22 -2.60 -19.94
N PHE A 110 16.40 -1.87 -19.18
CA PHE A 110 15.73 -2.36 -17.97
C PHE A 110 14.32 -1.76 -17.89
N GLY A 111 13.34 -2.59 -17.54
CA GLY A 111 11.94 -2.18 -17.36
C GLY A 111 11.41 -2.64 -16.00
N PHE A 112 10.73 -1.75 -15.30
CA PHE A 112 10.06 -2.07 -14.04
C PHE A 112 8.56 -2.27 -14.29
N VAL A 113 8.09 -3.51 -14.15
CA VAL A 113 6.70 -3.90 -14.40
C VAL A 113 6.10 -4.47 -13.11
N ARG A 114 4.89 -4.04 -12.76
CA ARG A 114 4.16 -4.54 -11.57
C ARG A 114 3.02 -5.48 -11.93
N ASP A 115 2.55 -5.43 -13.18
CA ASP A 115 1.42 -6.20 -13.66
C ASP A 115 1.80 -7.63 -14.04
N THR A 116 0.90 -8.56 -13.75
CA THR A 116 1.12 -9.99 -13.98
C THR A 116 1.14 -10.35 -15.47
N GLY A 117 0.39 -9.62 -16.31
CA GLY A 117 0.31 -9.87 -17.75
C GLY A 117 1.66 -9.72 -18.46
N PRO A 118 2.23 -8.50 -18.52
CA PRO A 118 3.51 -8.28 -19.19
C PRO A 118 4.67 -9.02 -18.50
N PHE A 119 4.59 -9.26 -17.18
CA PHE A 119 5.56 -10.10 -16.49
C PHE A 119 5.54 -11.55 -16.99
N ASN A 120 4.37 -12.17 -17.08
CA ASN A 120 4.23 -13.53 -17.58
C ASN A 120 4.70 -13.65 -19.03
N ASP A 121 4.47 -12.62 -19.85
CA ASP A 121 4.93 -12.60 -21.22
C ASP A 121 6.46 -12.43 -21.32
N ALA A 122 7.07 -11.64 -20.43
CA ALA A 122 8.53 -11.56 -20.32
C ALA A 122 9.17 -12.92 -19.96
N VAL A 123 8.57 -13.64 -19.00
CA VAL A 123 9.02 -14.98 -18.61
C VAL A 123 8.89 -15.97 -19.76
N LYS A 124 7.76 -15.99 -20.47
CA LYS A 124 7.55 -16.86 -21.64
C LYS A 124 8.57 -16.58 -22.76
N ASN A 125 8.88 -15.31 -22.99
CA ASN A 125 9.84 -14.87 -24.00
C ASN A 125 11.30 -14.99 -23.54
N LYS A 126 11.56 -15.64 -22.39
CA LYS A 126 12.90 -15.92 -21.84
C LYS A 126 13.75 -14.67 -21.59
N PHE A 127 13.11 -13.53 -21.29
CA PHE A 127 13.84 -12.36 -20.81
C PHE A 127 14.42 -12.64 -19.42
N TYR A 128 15.58 -12.04 -19.13
CA TYR A 128 16.13 -12.03 -17.78
C TYR A 128 15.20 -11.22 -16.88
N THR A 129 14.49 -11.89 -15.98
CA THR A 129 13.51 -11.29 -15.10
C THR A 129 13.94 -11.47 -13.65
N VAL A 130 13.84 -10.41 -12.86
CA VAL A 130 14.05 -10.45 -11.42
C VAL A 130 12.70 -10.33 -10.74
N TYR A 131 12.24 -11.43 -10.13
CA TYR A 131 11.02 -11.40 -9.33
C TYR A 131 11.32 -10.78 -7.97
N MET A 132 10.77 -9.60 -7.71
CA MET A 132 10.89 -8.89 -6.43
C MET A 132 9.57 -8.99 -5.67
N PRO A 133 9.30 -10.09 -4.94
CA PRO A 133 8.11 -10.20 -4.14
C PRO A 133 8.15 -9.12 -3.06
N SER A 134 7.25 -8.15 -3.15
CA SER A 134 7.00 -7.21 -2.07
C SER A 134 5.73 -7.66 -1.36
N PRO A 135 5.71 -7.72 -0.01
CA PRO A 135 4.51 -8.01 0.75
C PRO A 135 3.55 -6.82 0.62
N GLN A 136 2.83 -6.77 -0.49
CA GLN A 136 1.73 -5.85 -0.73
C GLN A 136 0.47 -6.53 -0.24
N GLY A 137 0.18 -6.41 1.06
CA GLY A 137 -1.15 -6.70 1.56
C GLY A 137 -2.13 -5.72 0.91
N SER A 138 -3.17 -6.21 0.24
CA SER A 138 -4.28 -5.36 -0.18
C SER A 138 -5.03 -4.91 1.07
N ILE A 139 -4.69 -3.73 1.59
CA ILE A 139 -5.36 -3.14 2.73
C ILE A 139 -6.47 -2.24 2.21
N ILE A 140 -7.71 -2.53 2.61
CA ILE A 140 -8.81 -1.58 2.45
C ILE A 140 -8.77 -0.66 3.66
N ASN A 141 -8.22 0.54 3.49
CA ASN A 141 -8.28 1.57 4.51
C ASN A 141 -9.71 2.13 4.57
N MET A 142 -10.44 1.78 5.64
CA MET A 142 -11.78 2.31 5.88
C MET A 142 -11.70 3.45 6.89
N ASN A 143 -12.10 4.65 6.48
CA ASN A 143 -12.30 5.75 7.42
C ASN A 143 -13.62 5.51 8.18
N ALA A 144 -13.52 4.88 9.35
CA ALA A 144 -14.60 4.88 10.33
C ALA A 144 -14.59 6.26 10.99
N GLY A 145 -15.41 7.18 10.48
CA GLY A 145 -15.31 8.59 10.83
C GLY A 145 -15.31 8.87 12.34
N PRO A 146 -14.75 10.02 12.76
CA PRO A 146 -14.44 10.27 14.17
C PRO A 146 -15.67 10.25 15.07
N GLU A 147 -15.47 9.84 16.33
CA GLU A 147 -16.43 10.05 17.41
C GLU A 147 -16.45 11.54 17.75
N ILE A 148 -17.51 12.24 17.35
CA ILE A 148 -17.70 13.65 17.64
C ILE A 148 -18.60 13.76 18.87
N THR A 149 -18.22 14.64 19.80
CA THR A 149 -19.12 15.06 20.89
C THR A 149 -19.98 16.19 20.36
N CYS A 150 -21.29 16.01 20.33
CA CYS A 150 -22.22 17.00 19.83
C CYS A 150 -22.25 18.22 20.73
N ALA A 151 -21.81 19.37 20.22
CA ALA A 151 -22.06 20.66 20.85
C ALA A 151 -23.56 21.02 20.77
N ALA A 152 -24.05 21.85 21.71
CA ALA A 152 -25.47 22.21 21.80
C ALA A 152 -26.06 22.82 20.53
N ASN A 153 -25.23 23.51 19.71
CA ASN A 153 -25.60 24.07 18.40
C ASN A 153 -24.74 23.48 17.27
N SER A 154 -24.40 22.19 17.32
CA SER A 154 -23.57 21.56 16.30
C SER A 154 -24.31 21.48 14.95
N THR A 155 -23.69 21.99 13.89
CA THR A 155 -24.17 21.90 12.50
C THR A 155 -23.78 20.58 11.82
N VAL A 156 -23.15 19.66 12.56
CA VAL A 156 -22.71 18.38 12.00
C VAL A 156 -23.93 17.46 11.80
N PRO A 157 -24.16 16.91 10.59
CA PRO A 157 -25.33 16.07 10.30
C PRO A 157 -25.49 14.85 11.22
N ALA A 158 -24.37 14.30 11.72
CA ALA A 158 -24.39 13.18 12.67
C ALA A 158 -24.93 13.56 14.07
N CYS A 159 -25.00 14.85 14.39
CA CYS A 159 -25.51 15.39 15.66
C CYS A 159 -26.96 15.88 15.58
N ALA A 160 -27.61 15.79 14.42
CA ALA A 160 -28.99 16.22 14.26
C ALA A 160 -29.93 15.37 15.15
N GLY A 161 -30.61 16.03 16.10
CA GLY A 161 -31.52 15.37 17.05
C GLY A 161 -30.84 14.66 18.22
N GLN A 162 -29.53 14.86 18.42
CA GLN A 162 -28.77 14.28 19.54
C GLN A 162 -28.57 15.33 20.64
N ALA A 163 -28.64 14.91 21.90
CA ALA A 163 -28.48 15.81 23.04
C ALA A 163 -27.07 16.42 23.09
N ALA A 164 -26.95 17.62 23.66
CA ALA A 164 -25.65 18.24 23.91
C ALA A 164 -24.79 17.31 24.80
N GLY A 165 -23.59 16.96 24.34
CA GLY A 165 -22.69 16.00 24.99
C GLY A 165 -22.84 14.55 24.53
N ALA A 166 -23.81 14.24 23.64
CA ALA A 166 -23.90 12.91 23.02
C ALA A 166 -22.70 12.66 22.12
N LYS A 167 -22.09 11.48 22.26
CA LYS A 167 -20.99 11.04 21.42
C LYS A 167 -21.56 10.26 20.24
N VAL A 168 -21.33 10.74 19.03
CA VAL A 168 -21.81 10.09 17.81
C VAL A 168 -20.65 9.84 16.87
N THR A 169 -20.64 8.66 16.24
CA THR A 169 -19.71 8.35 15.17
C THR A 169 -20.14 9.08 13.92
N SER A 170 -19.37 10.06 13.46
CA SER A 170 -19.70 10.74 12.21
C SER A 170 -19.53 9.74 11.05
N GLY A 171 -20.59 9.49 10.28
CA GLY A 171 -20.48 8.78 9.01
C GLY A 171 -19.64 9.57 8.00
N PRO A 172 -19.14 8.94 6.92
CA PRO A 172 -18.46 9.66 5.86
C PRO A 172 -19.35 10.78 5.30
N THR A 173 -18.78 11.96 5.08
CA THR A 173 -19.46 13.16 4.55
C THR A 173 -20.04 12.96 3.15
N THR A 174 -19.68 11.88 2.47
CA THR A 174 -20.29 11.44 1.22
C THR A 174 -21.62 10.76 1.50
N VAL A 175 -22.71 11.46 1.19
CA VAL A 175 -24.01 10.83 0.94
C VAL A 175 -23.81 9.88 -0.24
N TRP A 176 -23.55 8.60 0.04
CA TRP A 176 -23.60 7.57 -0.99
C TRP A 176 -25.02 7.58 -1.57
N PRO A 177 -25.20 7.76 -2.89
CA PRO A 177 -26.52 7.57 -3.47
C PRO A 177 -26.96 6.15 -3.09
N ARG A 178 -28.16 6.00 -2.51
CA ARG A 178 -28.81 4.71 -2.22
C ARG A 178 -29.07 3.96 -3.53
N ARG A 179 -28.02 3.49 -4.19
CA ARG A 179 -28.09 2.79 -5.47
C ARG A 179 -27.03 1.71 -5.55
N ILE A 180 -26.85 0.97 -4.47
CA ILE A 180 -26.61 -0.46 -4.59
C ILE A 180 -27.96 -1.11 -4.30
N ARG A 181 -28.83 -1.12 -5.31
CA ARG A 181 -29.91 -2.10 -5.32
C ARG A 181 -29.18 -3.45 -5.28
N ARG A 182 -29.40 -4.24 -4.22
CA ARG A 182 -29.16 -5.68 -4.30
C ARG A 182 -29.76 -6.12 -5.64
N PRO A 183 -29.06 -6.92 -6.47
CA PRO A 183 -29.73 -7.52 -7.61
C PRO A 183 -30.87 -8.36 -7.02
N THR A 184 -32.10 -7.85 -7.12
CA THR A 184 -33.30 -8.67 -6.99
C THR A 184 -33.08 -9.80 -7.97
N PRO A 185 -33.09 -11.07 -7.54
CA PRO A 185 -33.00 -12.17 -8.49
C PRO A 185 -34.23 -12.07 -9.38
N THR A 186 -34.04 -11.59 -10.60
CA THR A 186 -35.06 -11.62 -11.64
C THR A 186 -35.19 -13.08 -12.04
N CYS A 187 -35.97 -13.85 -11.28
CA CYS A 187 -36.55 -15.07 -11.80
C CYS A 187 -37.60 -14.65 -12.85
N PRO A 188 -37.43 -14.99 -14.14
CA PRO A 188 -38.47 -14.80 -15.12
C PRO A 188 -39.54 -15.85 -14.82
N CYS A 189 -40.58 -15.46 -14.10
CA CYS A 189 -41.71 -16.32 -13.80
C CYS A 189 -42.68 -16.31 -14.98
N SER A 190 -42.34 -17.01 -16.05
CA SER A 190 -43.30 -17.44 -17.08
C SER A 190 -43.38 -18.97 -17.08
N THR A 191 -43.84 -19.55 -15.98
CA THR A 191 -44.60 -20.82 -15.99
C THR A 191 -45.12 -21.13 -14.59
N ARG A 192 -46.38 -21.55 -14.56
CA ARG A 192 -47.23 -21.82 -13.41
C ARG A 192 -46.74 -23.07 -12.65
N LYS A 193 -45.56 -23.04 -12.00
CA LYS A 193 -45.02 -24.19 -11.22
C LYS A 193 -44.32 -23.83 -9.89
N CYS A 194 -44.36 -22.58 -9.43
CA CYS A 194 -43.70 -22.18 -8.17
C CYS A 194 -44.64 -21.97 -6.97
N ARG A 195 -45.92 -22.40 -7.03
CA ARG A 195 -46.89 -22.13 -5.94
C ARG A 195 -47.02 -23.22 -4.86
N ASP A 196 -46.37 -24.37 -4.99
CA ASP A 196 -46.64 -25.51 -4.10
C ASP A 196 -45.55 -25.90 -3.09
N ARG A 197 -44.46 -25.13 -2.96
CA ARG A 197 -43.34 -25.52 -2.07
C ARG A 197 -43.22 -24.81 -0.72
N HIS A 198 -44.17 -23.95 -0.34
CA HIS A 198 -44.06 -23.18 0.91
C HIS A 198 -45.22 -23.33 1.91
N THR A 199 -46.15 -24.26 1.69
CA THR A 199 -47.25 -24.50 2.64
C THR A 199 -47.33 -25.97 3.04
N THR A 200 -46.41 -26.42 3.90
CA THR A 200 -46.69 -27.56 4.79
C THR A 200 -45.70 -27.63 5.96
N SER A 201 -46.25 -27.89 7.15
CA SER A 201 -45.58 -28.14 8.44
C SER A 201 -45.31 -26.94 9.38
N ARG A 202 -46.38 -26.21 9.72
CA ARG A 202 -46.59 -25.79 11.12
C ARG A 202 -47.53 -26.80 11.78
N ARG A 203 -46.98 -27.74 12.58
CA ARG A 203 -47.71 -28.38 13.69
C ARG A 203 -46.80 -28.43 14.92
N ARG A 204 -47.18 -27.67 15.96
CA ARG A 204 -46.68 -27.79 17.34
C ARG A 204 -47.45 -28.89 18.07
N ARG A 205 -46.86 -29.38 19.18
CA ARG A 205 -47.30 -30.38 20.20
C ARG A 205 -46.57 -31.72 20.01
N THR A 206 -45.90 -32.34 20.98
CA THR A 206 -45.83 -32.19 22.45
C THR A 206 -44.65 -33.05 22.93
N ILE A 207 -43.89 -32.59 23.93
CA ILE A 207 -42.81 -33.35 24.60
C ILE A 207 -43.40 -34.01 25.85
N SER A 208 -43.15 -35.31 26.07
CA SER A 208 -43.13 -35.93 27.41
C SER A 208 -42.32 -37.25 27.39
N PRO A 209 -41.66 -37.66 28.51
CA PRO A 209 -40.45 -38.51 28.50
C PRO A 209 -40.67 -39.92 29.07
N ARG A 210 -39.77 -40.88 28.76
CA ARG A 210 -39.14 -41.88 29.68
C ARG A 210 -38.62 -43.15 29.00
N ARG A 211 -37.42 -43.56 29.47
CA ARG A 211 -36.77 -44.90 29.62
C ARG A 211 -35.42 -44.90 28.91
N ARG A 212 -34.27 -44.72 29.55
CA ARG A 212 -33.65 -45.38 30.73
C ARG A 212 -33.44 -46.88 30.54
N GLN A 213 -32.24 -47.25 30.06
CA GLN A 213 -31.45 -48.46 30.40
C GLN A 213 -30.02 -48.21 29.85
N ARG A 214 -29.03 -47.77 30.65
CA ARG A 214 -28.09 -48.57 31.49
C ARG A 214 -27.38 -49.65 30.66
N ARG A 215 -26.11 -49.45 30.29
CA ARG A 215 -24.84 -49.74 31.03
C ARG A 215 -24.38 -51.19 30.90
N ALA A 216 -23.17 -51.38 30.35
CA ALA A 216 -22.11 -52.27 30.85
C ALA A 216 -20.81 -51.96 30.06
N THR A 217 -19.77 -51.34 30.66
CA THR A 217 -18.53 -51.94 31.24
C THR A 217 -17.65 -52.65 30.19
N THR A 218 -16.33 -52.45 30.07
CA THR A 218 -15.29 -52.28 31.12
C THR A 218 -13.98 -51.74 30.51
N ALA A 219 -13.19 -51.02 31.30
CA ALA A 219 -11.81 -50.61 31.01
C ALA A 219 -10.82 -51.75 31.32
N ARG A 220 -9.69 -51.82 30.59
CA ARG A 220 -8.37 -52.06 31.19
C ARG A 220 -7.20 -51.78 30.23
N SER A 221 -6.22 -51.11 30.81
CA SER A 221 -4.84 -50.86 30.39
C SER A 221 -4.01 -52.13 30.18
N ALA A 222 -3.16 -52.10 29.15
CA ALA A 222 -1.77 -52.57 29.13
C ALA A 222 -1.05 -51.85 28.00
#